data_AF-A0A970PML3-F1
#
_entry.id   AF-A0A970PML3-F1
#
_cell.length_a   1.000
_cell.length_b   1.000
_cell.length_c   1.000
_cell.angle_alpha   90.00
_cell.angle_beta   90.00
_cell.angle_gamma   90.00
#
_symmetry.space_group_name_H-M   'P 1'
#
loop_
_entity.id
_entity.type
_entity.pdbx_description
1 polymer ?
#
loop_
_entity_poly.entity_id
_entity_poly.type
_entity_poly.pdbx_seq_one_letter_code
_entity_poly.pdbx_strand_id
1 'polypeptide(L)'
;MDLSLRSKKLLGINSLGRIGKLLLWNQIHLKHFDGIVVNCGREIGKNLDDLIQVIETDSSYGSIHRFMNGMVGPKVPIKIIDPSKPLLEIDGIPVKVLREARNPKDINWLNEGVKLVVDCTGQFLDPSLTSDSGKPCVRGHLDAGALKVLCSAPFKIKSGSAAPEDSKTMIYGINHLEYDARQHHIISAASCTTTGLAHMIKPLLDNAATSRIMTASMSTIHASTNTQSILDNVPKAGASDLRKSRSVFNNIILSTTGAAKALELVMPQVKDIGFMADSVRIPTNTVSLINLNVTFHTELDALGEPVVTRKLINDLYQQAANGPQKDLLIFSERQNVSADMIGSMASVTIEAHETHTRTGLIAIPEKYLAAQGLPADKKVEMPVTHAKIFGWYDNELGSYVYSLSKLAIHIEENSF
;
A
#
# COMPACT_ATOMS: atom_id res chain seq x y z
N MET A 1 19.76 33.42 -9.36
CA MET A 1 20.51 32.17 -9.50
C MET A 1 19.80 31.34 -10.54
N ASP A 2 20.50 30.99 -11.62
CA ASP A 2 19.96 30.15 -12.68
C ASP A 2 19.82 28.71 -12.14
N LEU A 3 18.62 28.35 -11.68
CA LEU A 3 18.25 27.01 -11.22
C LEU A 3 18.09 26.11 -12.45
N SER A 4 19.20 25.84 -13.15
CA SER A 4 19.23 24.84 -14.21
C SER A 4 18.91 23.47 -13.61
N LEU A 5 17.67 23.02 -13.79
CA LEU A 5 17.14 21.75 -13.30
C LEU A 5 17.70 20.52 -14.05
N ARG A 6 18.51 20.72 -15.11
CA ARG A 6 19.00 19.63 -15.98
C ARG A 6 19.98 18.64 -15.31
N SER A 7 20.40 18.90 -14.07
CA SER A 7 21.31 18.04 -13.30
C SER A 7 20.75 17.60 -11.95
N LYS A 8 19.50 17.96 -11.61
CA LYS A 8 18.91 17.69 -10.30
C LYS A 8 18.02 16.45 -10.31
N LYS A 9 18.04 15.69 -9.22
CA LYS A 9 17.10 14.59 -8.95
C LYS A 9 15.75 15.16 -8.54
N LEU A 10 14.80 15.22 -9.48
CA LEU A 10 13.46 15.76 -9.22
C LEU A 10 12.40 14.68 -9.14
N LEU A 11 11.53 14.79 -8.14
CA LEU A 11 10.32 13.98 -8.02
C LEU A 11 9.09 14.78 -8.45
N GLY A 12 8.29 14.22 -9.36
CA GLY A 12 6.96 14.70 -9.66
C GLY A 12 5.93 14.07 -8.73
N ILE A 13 5.01 14.85 -8.18
CA ILE A 13 3.83 14.35 -7.46
C ILE A 13 2.58 14.90 -8.13
N ASN A 14 1.75 14.04 -8.70
CA ASN A 14 0.47 14.46 -9.26
C ASN A 14 -0.64 14.31 -8.21
N SER A 15 -1.31 15.42 -7.86
CA SER A 15 -2.28 15.60 -6.79
C SER A 15 -1.67 15.75 -5.38
N LEU A 16 -2.04 16.85 -4.71
CA LEU A 16 -1.81 17.08 -3.27
C LEU A 16 -3.01 16.59 -2.42
N GLY A 17 -3.59 15.45 -2.80
CA GLY A 17 -4.59 14.76 -1.98
C GLY A 17 -3.99 14.18 -0.70
N ARG A 18 -4.72 13.27 -0.02
CA ARG A 18 -4.24 12.67 1.24
C ARG A 18 -2.87 12.01 1.10
N ILE A 19 -2.71 11.09 0.14
CA ILE A 19 -1.44 10.37 -0.08
C ILE A 19 -0.37 11.31 -0.64
N GLY A 20 -0.70 12.18 -1.59
CA GLY A 20 0.27 13.09 -2.19
C GLY A 20 0.86 14.10 -1.21
N LYS A 21 0.06 14.63 -0.27
CA LYS A 21 0.55 15.53 0.79
C LYS A 21 1.50 14.81 1.75
N LEU A 22 1.13 13.62 2.21
CA LEU A 22 1.98 12.83 3.11
C LEU A 22 3.26 12.35 2.39
N LEU A 23 3.17 12.00 1.10
CA LEU A 23 4.34 11.70 0.28
C LEU A 23 5.27 12.89 0.17
N LEU A 24 4.75 14.10 -0.08
CA LEU A 24 5.53 15.33 -0.08
C LEU A 24 6.28 15.50 1.25
N TRP A 25 5.57 15.38 2.38
CA TRP A 25 6.18 15.51 3.71
C TRP A 25 7.28 14.46 3.95
N ASN A 26 7.01 13.20 3.61
CA ASN A 26 7.97 12.12 3.81
C ASN A 26 9.22 12.32 2.91
N GLN A 27 9.05 12.76 1.67
CA GLN A 27 10.17 13.01 0.75
C GLN A 27 11.02 14.22 1.17
N ILE A 28 10.39 15.27 1.72
CA ILE A 28 11.11 16.39 2.34
C ILE A 28 11.93 15.92 3.55
N HIS A 29 11.38 15.02 4.37
CA HIS A 29 12.10 14.44 5.50
C HIS A 29 13.29 13.56 5.05
N LEU A 30 13.10 12.74 4.02
CA LEU A 30 14.14 11.83 3.52
C LEU A 30 15.28 12.57 2.79
N LYS A 31 15.01 13.73 2.19
CA LYS A 31 16.00 14.54 1.44
C LYS A 31 16.77 13.78 0.35
N HIS A 32 16.14 12.75 -0.23
CA HIS A 32 16.72 11.97 -1.34
C HIS A 32 16.72 12.73 -2.66
N PHE A 33 15.64 13.48 -2.93
CA PHE A 33 15.48 14.29 -4.13
C PHE A 33 15.94 15.74 -3.88
N ASP A 34 16.58 16.34 -4.88
CA ASP A 34 17.08 17.72 -4.85
C ASP A 34 15.95 18.77 -4.94
N GLY A 35 14.74 18.33 -5.29
CA GLY A 35 13.56 19.18 -5.42
C GLY A 35 12.31 18.38 -5.81
N ILE A 36 11.14 18.97 -5.59
CA ILE A 36 9.86 18.32 -5.83
C ILE A 36 8.97 19.24 -6.67
N VAL A 37 8.31 18.68 -7.67
CA VAL A 37 7.30 19.38 -8.49
C VAL A 37 5.95 18.74 -8.24
N VAL A 38 5.02 19.49 -7.66
CA VAL A 38 3.68 19.02 -7.34
C VAL A 38 2.69 19.59 -8.34
N ASN A 39 1.89 18.76 -9.00
CA ASN A 39 0.74 19.23 -9.78
C ASN A 39 -0.55 19.15 -8.96
N CYS A 40 -1.25 20.27 -8.85
CA CYS A 40 -2.57 20.36 -8.23
C CYS A 40 -3.71 20.49 -9.26
N GLY A 41 -3.39 20.78 -10.53
CA GLY A 41 -4.34 20.89 -11.64
C GLY A 41 -5.46 21.93 -11.47
N ARG A 42 -5.31 22.82 -10.49
CA ARG A 42 -6.16 23.99 -10.25
C ARG A 42 -5.47 24.91 -9.25
N GLU A 43 -5.94 26.16 -9.20
CA GLU A 43 -5.62 27.08 -8.12
C GLU A 43 -6.12 26.54 -6.76
N ILE A 44 -5.36 26.85 -5.71
CA ILE A 44 -5.64 26.47 -4.33
C ILE A 44 -5.73 27.75 -3.52
N GLY A 45 -6.84 27.90 -2.81
CA GLY A 45 -7.07 29.08 -1.99
C GLY A 45 -7.10 30.38 -2.79
N LYS A 46 -6.86 31.49 -2.10
CA LYS A 46 -6.85 32.85 -2.63
C LYS A 46 -5.43 33.34 -2.93
N ASN A 47 -4.43 32.79 -2.26
CA ASN A 47 -3.04 33.22 -2.34
C ASN A 47 -2.08 32.06 -1.99
N LEU A 48 -0.77 32.34 -1.98
CA LEU A 48 0.25 31.34 -1.64
C LEU A 48 0.23 30.95 -0.16
N ASP A 49 -0.24 31.80 0.74
CA ASP A 49 -0.37 31.47 2.16
C ASP A 49 -1.43 30.38 2.38
N ASP A 50 -2.55 30.43 1.66
CA ASP A 50 -3.57 29.38 1.71
C ASP A 50 -3.01 28.04 1.18
N LEU A 51 -2.18 28.08 0.13
CA LEU A 51 -1.47 26.90 -0.38
C LEU A 51 -0.52 26.33 0.67
N ILE A 52 0.26 27.20 1.34
CA ILE A 52 1.16 26.81 2.43
C ILE A 52 0.33 26.18 3.55
N GLN A 53 -0.77 26.78 3.99
CA GLN A 53 -1.62 26.24 5.05
C GLN A 53 -2.15 24.83 4.72
N VAL A 54 -2.56 24.59 3.47
CA VAL A 54 -3.00 23.27 3.00
C VAL A 54 -1.87 22.25 3.02
N ILE A 55 -0.66 22.65 2.61
CA ILE A 55 0.53 21.80 2.71
C ILE A 55 0.90 21.57 4.17
N GLU A 56 0.74 22.54 5.06
CA GLU A 56 1.32 22.55 6.39
C GLU A 56 0.48 21.79 7.41
N THR A 57 -0.82 21.60 7.19
CA THR A 57 -1.76 21.07 8.20
C THR A 57 -2.41 19.74 7.80
N ASP A 58 -2.58 18.84 8.78
CA ASP A 58 -3.29 17.56 8.63
C ASP A 58 -4.01 17.16 9.93
N SER A 59 -5.20 16.56 9.81
CA SER A 59 -6.01 16.15 10.97
C SER A 59 -5.61 14.80 11.57
N SER A 60 -4.93 13.93 10.81
CA SER A 60 -4.44 12.63 11.29
C SER A 60 -3.07 12.77 11.96
N TYR A 61 -2.16 13.55 11.35
CA TYR A 61 -0.75 13.62 11.77
C TYR A 61 -0.34 14.98 12.35
N GLY A 62 -1.27 15.93 12.49
CA GLY A 62 -0.95 17.30 12.90
C GLY A 62 -0.33 18.10 11.77
N SER A 63 0.48 19.12 12.09
CA SER A 63 1.18 19.89 11.07
C SER A 63 2.46 19.20 10.59
N ILE A 64 2.99 19.61 9.43
CA ILE A 64 4.31 19.14 8.94
C ILE A 64 5.42 19.35 9.97
N HIS A 65 5.32 20.40 10.80
CA HIS A 65 6.26 20.63 11.90
C HIS A 65 6.22 19.50 12.93
N ARG A 66 5.01 19.08 13.33
CA ARG A 66 4.80 17.99 14.30
C ARG A 66 5.18 16.66 13.68
N PHE A 67 4.87 16.46 12.42
CA PHE A 67 5.23 15.27 11.66
C PHE A 67 6.75 15.08 11.60
N MET A 68 7.51 16.14 11.30
CA MET A 68 8.97 16.05 11.15
C MET A 68 9.73 16.12 12.47
N ASN A 69 9.33 17.01 13.38
CA ASN A 69 10.13 17.36 14.57
C ASN A 69 9.42 17.04 15.90
N GLY A 70 8.23 16.44 15.85
CA GLY A 70 7.41 16.16 17.03
C GLY A 70 6.72 17.40 17.62
N MET A 71 5.97 17.20 18.71
CA MET A 71 5.11 18.23 19.31
C MET A 71 5.88 19.43 19.90
N VAL A 72 7.10 19.20 20.38
CA VAL A 72 7.94 20.20 21.06
C VAL A 72 9.17 20.61 20.23
N GLY A 73 9.30 20.06 19.02
CA GLY A 73 10.42 20.35 18.14
C GLY A 73 10.33 21.72 17.47
N PRO A 74 11.44 22.18 16.86
CA PRO A 74 11.43 23.42 16.11
C PRO A 74 10.45 23.36 14.93
N LYS A 75 9.93 24.52 14.52
CA LYS A 75 9.11 24.60 13.30
C LYS A 75 9.98 24.34 12.07
N VAL A 76 9.39 23.64 11.11
CA VAL A 76 9.99 23.46 9.78
C VAL A 76 9.91 24.78 9.03
N PRO A 77 11.03 25.32 8.51
CA PRO A 77 11.01 26.58 7.77
C PRO A 77 10.34 26.39 6.41
N ILE A 78 9.39 27.28 6.09
CA ILE A 78 8.72 27.36 4.79
C ILE A 78 8.88 28.79 4.26
N LYS A 79 9.43 28.94 3.05
CA LYS A 79 9.66 30.25 2.43
C LYS A 79 9.07 30.28 1.03
N ILE A 80 8.49 31.41 0.65
CA ILE A 80 8.16 31.69 -0.76
C ILE A 80 9.42 32.23 -1.42
N ILE A 81 9.92 31.52 -2.44
CA ILE A 81 11.13 31.90 -3.18
C ILE A 81 10.79 32.81 -4.35
N ASP A 82 9.67 32.56 -5.02
CA ASP A 82 9.13 33.38 -6.11
C ASP A 82 7.61 33.49 -5.93
N PRO A 83 7.03 34.68 -5.72
CA PRO A 83 5.58 34.83 -5.63
C PRO A 83 4.87 34.69 -6.99
N SER A 84 5.56 34.94 -8.10
CA SER A 84 5.00 34.91 -9.46
C SER A 84 4.88 33.50 -10.02
N LYS A 85 5.74 32.60 -9.55
CA LYS A 85 5.74 31.17 -9.86
C LYS A 85 5.61 30.45 -8.53
N PRO A 86 4.56 29.66 -8.25
CA PRO A 86 4.33 29.04 -6.94
C PRO A 86 5.50 28.12 -6.50
N LEU A 87 6.58 28.71 -6.03
CA LEU A 87 7.86 28.08 -5.75
C LEU A 87 8.20 28.38 -4.30
N LEU A 88 8.23 27.30 -3.53
CA LEU A 88 8.48 27.30 -2.11
C LEU A 88 9.85 26.66 -1.84
N GLU A 89 10.42 26.95 -0.69
CA GLU A 89 11.47 26.17 -0.06
C GLU A 89 10.91 25.64 1.26
N ILE A 90 10.88 24.31 1.41
CA ILE A 90 10.41 23.64 2.63
C ILE A 90 11.56 22.81 3.18
N ASP A 91 12.02 23.17 4.38
CA ASP A 91 13.19 22.53 5.03
C ASP A 91 14.46 22.47 4.17
N GLY A 92 14.67 23.49 3.33
CA GLY A 92 15.78 23.58 2.38
C GLY A 92 15.55 22.84 1.06
N ILE A 93 14.40 22.17 0.88
CA ILE A 93 14.03 21.50 -0.37
C ILE A 93 13.14 22.43 -1.22
N PRO A 94 13.54 22.74 -2.48
CA PRO A 94 12.69 23.47 -3.41
C PRO A 94 11.44 22.66 -3.79
N VAL A 95 10.27 23.29 -3.67
CA VAL A 95 8.97 22.70 -4.01
C VAL A 95 8.22 23.64 -4.95
N LYS A 96 8.04 23.22 -6.21
CA LYS A 96 7.26 23.98 -7.20
C LYS A 96 5.85 23.40 -7.34
N VAL A 97 4.84 24.26 -7.36
CA VAL A 97 3.43 23.84 -7.45
C VAL A 97 2.81 24.30 -8.77
N LEU A 98 2.43 23.34 -9.61
CA LEU A 98 1.69 23.54 -10.85
C LEU A 98 0.18 23.55 -10.57
N ARG A 99 -0.56 24.45 -11.21
CA ARG A 99 -1.96 24.76 -10.83
C ARG A 99 -2.94 24.83 -12.00
N GLU A 100 -2.55 24.34 -13.17
CA GLU A 100 -3.34 24.55 -14.40
C GLU A 100 -3.83 23.23 -15.02
N ALA A 101 -2.91 22.30 -15.31
CA ALA A 101 -3.22 21.09 -16.07
C ALA A 101 -3.82 19.97 -15.19
N ARG A 102 -5.00 19.49 -15.58
CA ARG A 102 -5.64 18.30 -14.95
C ARG A 102 -5.39 17.01 -15.69
N ASN A 103 -5.18 17.09 -17.00
CA ASN A 103 -4.93 15.94 -17.84
C ASN A 103 -3.43 15.63 -17.81
N PRO A 104 -3.01 14.39 -17.49
CA PRO A 104 -1.60 14.03 -17.35
C PRO A 104 -0.68 14.46 -18.50
N LYS A 105 -1.14 14.36 -19.75
CA LYS A 105 -0.38 14.74 -20.95
C LYS A 105 -0.10 16.24 -21.09
N ASP A 106 -0.90 17.05 -20.43
CA ASP A 106 -0.81 18.51 -20.50
C ASP A 106 0.03 19.08 -19.33
N ILE A 107 0.48 18.22 -18.39
CA ILE A 107 1.36 18.63 -17.28
C ILE A 107 2.80 18.61 -17.78
N ASN A 108 3.44 19.76 -17.90
CA ASN A 108 4.71 19.90 -18.62
C ASN A 108 5.96 19.33 -17.89
N TRP A 109 6.00 18.02 -17.63
CA TRP A 109 7.08 17.37 -16.88
C TRP A 109 8.45 17.56 -17.52
N LEU A 110 8.52 17.55 -18.86
CA LEU A 110 9.76 17.76 -19.59
C LEU A 110 10.42 19.11 -19.27
N ASN A 111 9.65 20.21 -19.33
CA ASN A 111 10.20 21.55 -19.05
C ASN A 111 10.52 21.73 -17.56
N GLU A 112 9.84 21.00 -16.68
CA GLU A 112 10.15 20.95 -15.26
C GLU A 112 11.33 20.04 -14.92
N GLY A 113 11.84 19.25 -15.89
CA GLY A 113 12.95 18.32 -15.67
C GLY A 113 12.59 17.07 -14.84
N VAL A 114 11.30 16.74 -14.73
CA VAL A 114 10.81 15.63 -13.91
C VAL A 114 10.84 14.32 -14.71
N LYS A 115 11.63 13.35 -14.25
CA LYS A 115 11.75 12.03 -14.89
C LYS A 115 10.89 10.93 -14.24
N LEU A 116 10.68 11.00 -12.92
CA LEU A 116 9.82 10.09 -12.16
C LEU A 116 8.63 10.86 -11.60
N VAL A 117 7.43 10.39 -11.90
CA VAL A 117 6.18 10.94 -11.36
C VAL A 117 5.49 9.91 -10.49
N VAL A 118 5.03 10.32 -9.31
CA VAL A 118 4.09 9.54 -8.50
C VAL A 118 2.68 10.10 -8.70
N ASP A 119 1.78 9.29 -9.27
CA ASP A 119 0.38 9.68 -9.45
C ASP A 119 -0.44 9.33 -8.20
N CYS A 120 -0.83 10.39 -7.47
CA CYS A 120 -1.63 10.33 -6.25
C CYS A 120 -3.09 10.75 -6.47
N THR A 121 -3.57 10.74 -7.72
CA THR A 121 -4.94 11.16 -8.05
C THR A 121 -5.96 10.07 -7.73
N GLY A 122 -5.57 8.80 -7.88
CA GLY A 122 -6.47 7.64 -7.84
C GLY A 122 -7.47 7.56 -9.00
N GLN A 123 -7.31 8.40 -10.03
CA GLN A 123 -8.21 8.47 -11.18
C GLN A 123 -7.67 7.72 -12.40
N PHE A 124 -6.37 7.79 -12.64
CA PHE A 124 -5.72 7.23 -13.82
C PHE A 124 -5.11 5.86 -13.50
N LEU A 125 -5.96 4.83 -13.46
CA LEU A 125 -5.57 3.50 -12.96
C LEU A 125 -5.59 2.40 -14.02
N ASP A 126 -6.04 2.69 -15.24
CA ASP A 126 -5.97 1.72 -16.34
C ASP A 126 -4.69 1.96 -17.15
N PRO A 127 -3.65 1.10 -17.01
CA PRO A 127 -2.40 1.26 -17.72
C PRO A 127 -2.50 0.92 -19.22
N SER A 128 -3.62 0.34 -19.68
CA SER A 128 -3.85 0.02 -21.09
C SER A 128 -4.37 1.20 -21.92
N LEU A 129 -4.89 2.25 -21.26
CA LEU A 129 -5.37 3.45 -21.95
C LEU A 129 -4.20 4.29 -22.47
N THR A 130 -4.32 4.74 -23.72
CA THR A 130 -3.40 5.66 -24.38
C THR A 130 -4.02 7.06 -24.49
N SER A 131 -3.18 8.08 -24.67
CA SER A 131 -3.65 9.47 -24.81
C SER A 131 -4.51 9.71 -26.05
N ASP A 132 -4.43 8.84 -27.05
CA ASP A 132 -5.26 8.87 -28.27
C ASP A 132 -6.70 8.44 -28.02
N SER A 133 -6.99 7.81 -26.87
CA SER A 133 -8.34 7.36 -26.50
C SER A 133 -9.34 8.51 -26.23
N GLY A 134 -8.88 9.76 -26.30
CA GLY A 134 -9.68 10.96 -26.01
C GLY A 134 -10.00 11.14 -24.52
N LYS A 135 -9.48 10.28 -23.64
CA LYS A 135 -9.68 10.33 -22.19
C LYS A 135 -8.33 10.55 -21.49
N PRO A 136 -8.29 11.37 -20.43
CA PRO A 136 -7.11 11.45 -19.56
C PRO A 136 -6.72 10.07 -19.02
N CYS A 137 -5.44 9.73 -19.11
CA CYS A 137 -4.91 8.43 -18.71
C CYS A 137 -3.51 8.55 -18.12
N VAL A 138 -3.04 7.48 -17.46
CA VAL A 138 -1.76 7.46 -16.76
C VAL A 138 -0.58 7.61 -17.72
N ARG A 139 -0.70 7.07 -18.94
CA ARG A 139 0.31 7.18 -20.00
C ARG A 139 0.56 8.61 -20.42
N GLY A 140 -0.39 9.52 -20.22
CA GLY A 140 -0.20 10.93 -20.49
C GLY A 140 0.99 11.52 -19.73
N HIS A 141 1.34 11.02 -18.54
CA HIS A 141 2.57 11.46 -17.85
C HIS A 141 3.84 11.20 -18.68
N LEU A 142 3.89 10.06 -19.38
CA LEU A 142 5.00 9.72 -20.27
C LEU A 142 5.03 10.64 -21.49
N ASP A 143 3.86 10.90 -22.09
CA ASP A 143 3.74 11.82 -23.24
C ASP A 143 4.16 13.26 -22.88
N ALA A 144 3.94 13.65 -21.62
CA ALA A 144 4.37 14.93 -21.06
C ALA A 144 5.87 15.01 -20.72
N GLY A 145 6.62 13.90 -20.92
CA GLY A 145 8.08 13.84 -20.77
C GLY A 145 8.61 13.18 -19.51
N ALA A 146 7.74 12.63 -18.64
CA ALA A 146 8.22 11.73 -17.60
C ALA A 146 8.72 10.42 -18.24
N LEU A 147 9.70 9.76 -17.61
CA LEU A 147 10.24 8.48 -18.09
C LEU A 147 9.65 7.28 -17.34
N LYS A 148 9.25 7.51 -16.08
CA LYS A 148 8.66 6.51 -15.18
C LYS A 148 7.47 7.10 -14.44
N VAL A 149 6.43 6.30 -14.24
CA VAL A 149 5.24 6.65 -13.47
C VAL A 149 5.00 5.59 -12.40
N LEU A 150 4.82 6.02 -11.15
CA LEU A 150 4.42 5.19 -10.03
C LEU A 150 3.02 5.58 -9.57
N CYS A 151 2.03 4.71 -9.76
CA CYS A 151 0.66 4.92 -9.31
C CYS A 151 0.52 4.56 -7.83
N SER A 152 -0.01 5.49 -7.03
CA SER A 152 -0.37 5.27 -5.64
C SER A 152 -1.74 4.58 -5.48
N ALA A 153 -2.04 3.60 -6.32
CA ALA A 153 -3.18 2.69 -6.18
C ALA A 153 -3.04 1.46 -7.09
N PRO A 154 -3.80 0.37 -6.82
CA PRO A 154 -3.88 -0.77 -7.72
C PRO A 154 -4.38 -0.39 -9.11
N PHE A 155 -3.84 -1.02 -10.14
CA PHE A 155 -4.39 -0.90 -11.48
C PHE A 155 -5.86 -1.37 -11.55
N LYS A 156 -6.65 -0.71 -12.39
CA LYS A 156 -8.03 -1.06 -12.73
C LYS A 156 -8.09 -1.49 -14.19
N ILE A 157 -7.73 -2.75 -14.43
CA ILE A 157 -7.78 -3.36 -15.75
C ILE A 157 -9.13 -4.06 -15.93
N LYS A 158 -9.67 -4.06 -17.15
CA LYS A 158 -10.90 -4.80 -17.47
C LYS A 158 -10.70 -6.30 -17.20
N SER A 159 -11.73 -6.94 -16.65
CA SER A 159 -11.70 -8.38 -16.34
C SER A 159 -11.35 -9.19 -17.58
N GLY A 160 -10.35 -10.07 -17.47
CA GLY A 160 -9.87 -10.93 -18.57
C GLY A 160 -8.74 -10.31 -19.41
N SER A 161 -8.33 -9.07 -19.15
CA SER A 161 -7.19 -8.44 -19.79
C SER A 161 -5.95 -8.47 -18.88
N ALA A 162 -4.79 -8.72 -19.46
CA ALA A 162 -3.51 -8.59 -18.77
C ALA A 162 -3.08 -7.11 -18.73
N ALA A 163 -2.23 -6.76 -17.76
CA ALA A 163 -1.52 -5.49 -17.82
C ALA A 163 -0.59 -5.48 -19.05
N PRO A 164 -0.39 -4.32 -19.70
CA PRO A 164 0.65 -4.20 -20.72
C PRO A 164 2.02 -4.62 -20.18
N GLU A 165 2.92 -5.10 -21.03
CA GLU A 165 4.22 -5.65 -20.62
C GLU A 165 5.12 -4.64 -19.89
N ASP A 166 4.95 -3.35 -20.17
CA ASP A 166 5.66 -2.26 -19.51
C ASP A 166 5.06 -1.85 -18.15
N SER A 167 3.99 -2.54 -17.72
CA SER A 167 3.18 -2.17 -16.57
C SER A 167 3.19 -3.27 -15.51
N LYS A 168 3.65 -2.96 -14.29
CA LYS A 168 3.85 -3.98 -13.23
C LYS A 168 3.41 -3.50 -11.86
N THR A 169 2.81 -4.41 -11.08
CA THR A 169 2.48 -4.17 -9.67
C THR A 169 3.65 -4.59 -8.80
N MET A 170 4.10 -3.70 -7.91
CA MET A 170 5.24 -3.94 -7.04
C MET A 170 4.97 -3.50 -5.61
N ILE A 171 5.48 -4.28 -4.66
CA ILE A 171 5.54 -3.93 -3.24
C ILE A 171 7.01 -3.99 -2.80
N TYR A 172 7.47 -2.88 -2.21
CA TYR A 172 8.81 -2.79 -1.64
C TYR A 172 9.03 -3.83 -0.55
N GLY A 173 10.16 -4.53 -0.56
CA GLY A 173 10.43 -5.65 0.35
C GLY A 173 9.76 -6.99 0.00
N ILE A 174 8.93 -7.04 -1.06
CA ILE A 174 8.29 -8.28 -1.53
C ILE A 174 8.83 -8.68 -2.91
N ASN A 175 8.49 -7.92 -3.96
CA ASN A 175 8.87 -8.22 -5.34
C ASN A 175 9.52 -7.03 -6.08
N HIS A 176 9.86 -5.96 -5.37
CA HIS A 176 10.57 -4.79 -5.93
C HIS A 176 11.86 -5.14 -6.70
N LEU A 177 12.60 -6.19 -6.30
CA LEU A 177 13.81 -6.63 -7.01
C LEU A 177 13.55 -7.18 -8.41
N GLU A 178 12.29 -7.43 -8.77
CA GLU A 178 11.90 -7.78 -10.14
C GLU A 178 11.74 -6.57 -11.06
N TYR A 179 12.13 -5.38 -10.59
CA TYR A 179 12.12 -4.15 -11.37
C TYR A 179 13.19 -4.16 -12.47
N ASP A 180 12.75 -4.31 -13.71
CA ASP A 180 13.54 -4.02 -14.91
C ASP A 180 13.28 -2.58 -15.41
N ALA A 181 14.31 -1.74 -15.38
CA ALA A 181 14.25 -0.35 -15.84
C ALA A 181 14.09 -0.19 -17.36
N ARG A 182 14.42 -1.20 -18.18
CA ARG A 182 14.23 -1.17 -19.63
C ARG A 182 12.80 -1.52 -20.03
N GLN A 183 12.10 -2.28 -19.20
CA GLN A 183 10.75 -2.75 -19.47
C GLN A 183 9.69 -1.96 -18.70
N HIS A 184 9.84 -1.80 -17.37
CA HIS A 184 8.77 -1.28 -16.54
C HIS A 184 8.77 0.25 -16.51
N HIS A 185 7.76 0.85 -17.15
CA HIS A 185 7.56 2.29 -17.24
C HIS A 185 6.41 2.79 -16.36
N ILE A 186 5.42 1.93 -16.11
CA ILE A 186 4.24 2.27 -15.31
C ILE A 186 4.10 1.25 -14.18
N ILE A 187 4.26 1.69 -12.95
CA ILE A 187 4.32 0.81 -11.80
C ILE A 187 3.11 1.10 -10.92
N SER A 188 2.43 0.06 -10.43
CA SER A 188 1.44 0.20 -9.36
C SER A 188 2.08 -0.16 -8.03
N ALA A 189 2.01 0.75 -7.05
CA ALA A 189 2.44 0.48 -5.67
C ALA A 189 1.39 -0.32 -4.86
N ALA A 190 0.54 -1.09 -5.55
CA ALA A 190 -0.58 -1.83 -4.96
C ALA A 190 -1.46 -0.97 -4.03
N SER A 191 -2.03 -1.59 -2.99
CA SER A 191 -2.82 -0.92 -1.95
C SER A 191 -2.19 -1.12 -0.57
N CYS A 192 -2.50 -0.26 0.39
CA CYS A 192 -2.07 -0.40 1.78
C CYS A 192 -2.38 -1.78 2.37
N THR A 193 -3.60 -2.29 2.16
CA THR A 193 -3.96 -3.64 2.64
C THR A 193 -3.14 -4.74 1.96
N THR A 194 -2.89 -4.64 0.64
CA THR A 194 -2.05 -5.62 -0.07
C THR A 194 -0.62 -5.58 0.45
N THR A 195 -0.05 -4.39 0.69
CA THR A 195 1.28 -4.22 1.26
C THR A 195 1.38 -4.88 2.63
N GLY A 196 0.50 -4.53 3.57
CA GLY A 196 0.47 -5.16 4.88
C GLY A 196 0.30 -6.68 4.81
N LEU A 197 -0.63 -7.17 3.99
CA LEU A 197 -0.90 -8.60 3.84
C LEU A 197 0.29 -9.36 3.24
N ALA A 198 0.94 -8.81 2.21
CA ALA A 198 2.11 -9.43 1.60
C ALA A 198 3.25 -9.59 2.62
N HIS A 199 3.46 -8.59 3.47
CA HIS A 199 4.42 -8.68 4.56
C HIS A 199 4.02 -9.69 5.64
N MET A 200 2.73 -9.94 5.88
CA MET A 200 2.28 -11.01 6.78
C MET A 200 2.42 -12.42 6.19
N ILE A 201 2.19 -12.57 4.88
CA ILE A 201 2.16 -13.89 4.22
C ILE A 201 3.58 -14.37 3.90
N LYS A 202 4.50 -13.47 3.52
CA LYS A 202 5.86 -13.84 3.12
C LYS A 202 6.61 -14.71 4.14
N PRO A 203 6.69 -14.37 5.44
CA PRO A 203 7.37 -15.22 6.43
C PRO A 203 6.78 -16.63 6.55
N LEU A 204 5.46 -16.76 6.37
CA LEU A 204 4.78 -18.06 6.42
C LEU A 204 5.11 -18.91 5.18
N LEU A 205 5.20 -18.28 4.01
CA LEU A 205 5.52 -18.98 2.76
C LEU A 205 7.01 -19.37 2.65
N ASP A 206 7.90 -18.58 3.28
CA ASP A 206 9.34 -18.84 3.25
C ASP A 206 9.75 -20.02 4.16
N ASN A 207 8.88 -20.48 5.08
CA ASN A 207 9.16 -21.59 6.00
C ASN A 207 8.49 -22.90 5.57
N ALA A 208 9.25 -23.99 5.56
CA ALA A 208 8.79 -25.30 5.08
C ALA A 208 7.57 -25.89 5.83
N ALA A 209 7.43 -25.61 7.14
CA ALA A 209 6.32 -26.14 7.94
C ALA A 209 5.02 -25.35 7.71
N THR A 210 5.11 -24.07 7.33
CA THR A 210 3.94 -23.20 7.12
C THR A 210 3.66 -22.85 5.67
N SER A 211 4.56 -23.18 4.73
CA SER A 211 4.41 -22.85 3.30
C SER A 211 3.27 -23.60 2.63
N ARG A 212 2.87 -24.75 3.18
CA ARG A 212 1.77 -25.59 2.71
C ARG A 212 0.42 -25.10 3.25
N ILE A 213 0.07 -23.87 2.88
CA ILE A 213 -1.21 -23.26 3.21
C ILE A 213 -2.31 -23.92 2.37
N MET A 214 -3.34 -24.45 3.03
CA MET A 214 -4.52 -25.05 2.38
C MET A 214 -5.48 -23.98 1.87
N THR A 215 -5.79 -23.02 2.73
CA THR A 215 -6.70 -21.91 2.45
C THR A 215 -6.40 -20.79 3.42
N ALA A 216 -6.68 -19.56 2.98
CA ALA A 216 -6.61 -18.39 3.83
C ALA A 216 -7.85 -17.53 3.62
N SER A 217 -8.27 -16.84 4.68
CA SER A 217 -9.25 -15.78 4.58
C SER A 217 -8.79 -14.58 5.39
N MET A 218 -9.12 -13.39 4.91
CA MET A 218 -8.77 -12.18 5.62
C MET A 218 -9.89 -11.15 5.58
N SER A 219 -10.08 -10.48 6.71
CA SER A 219 -10.92 -9.28 6.80
C SER A 219 -10.02 -8.13 7.22
N THR A 220 -10.05 -7.03 6.47
CA THR A 220 -9.44 -5.79 6.97
C THR A 220 -10.47 -4.92 7.68
N ILE A 221 -10.24 -4.65 8.96
CA ILE A 221 -10.95 -3.61 9.70
C ILE A 221 -10.24 -2.29 9.39
N HIS A 222 -10.85 -1.49 8.52
CA HIS A 222 -10.14 -0.42 7.82
C HIS A 222 -10.68 0.94 8.21
N ALA A 223 -9.77 1.88 8.49
CA ALA A 223 -10.09 3.28 8.71
C ALA A 223 -10.82 3.91 7.51
N SER A 224 -11.45 5.04 7.78
CA SER A 224 -12.20 5.83 6.83
C SER A 224 -11.33 6.32 5.68
N THR A 225 -11.90 6.44 4.48
CA THR A 225 -11.21 6.97 3.30
C THR A 225 -12.06 8.01 2.58
N ASN A 226 -11.43 8.84 1.74
CA ASN A 226 -12.12 9.87 0.93
C ASN A 226 -13.15 9.33 -0.07
N THR A 227 -13.24 8.00 -0.24
CA THR A 227 -14.26 7.38 -1.10
C THR A 227 -15.60 7.14 -0.38
N GLN A 228 -15.64 7.37 0.94
CA GLN A 228 -16.85 7.26 1.76
C GLN A 228 -17.50 8.63 1.95
N SER A 229 -18.80 8.62 2.21
CA SER A 229 -19.58 9.83 2.39
C SER A 229 -19.61 10.28 3.85
N ILE A 230 -19.49 11.59 4.09
CA ILE A 230 -19.64 12.18 5.43
C ILE A 230 -21.08 11.99 5.93
N LEU A 231 -22.06 12.30 5.08
CA LEU A 231 -23.48 12.06 5.31
C LEU A 231 -24.03 11.16 4.21
N ASP A 232 -25.21 10.60 4.43
CA ASP A 232 -25.91 9.82 3.41
C ASP A 232 -26.05 10.65 2.11
N ASN A 233 -25.60 10.10 0.98
CA ASN A 233 -25.72 10.73 -0.33
C ASN A 233 -26.34 9.79 -1.37
N VAL A 234 -26.83 10.39 -2.45
CA VAL A 234 -27.39 9.64 -3.58
C VAL A 234 -26.24 8.96 -4.34
N PRO A 235 -26.26 7.62 -4.49
CA PRO A 235 -25.23 6.91 -5.22
C PRO A 235 -25.27 7.29 -6.71
N LYS A 236 -24.09 7.28 -7.35
CA LYS A 236 -24.00 7.50 -8.80
C LYS A 236 -24.69 6.37 -9.56
N ALA A 237 -25.20 6.67 -10.75
CA ALA A 237 -25.72 5.64 -11.66
C ALA A 237 -24.65 4.55 -11.91
N GLY A 238 -25.06 3.28 -11.80
CA GLY A 238 -24.16 2.13 -11.95
C GLY A 238 -23.30 1.80 -10.72
N ALA A 239 -23.53 2.43 -9.56
CA ALA A 239 -22.85 2.06 -8.33
C ALA A 239 -23.16 0.60 -7.93
N SER A 240 -22.12 -0.21 -7.79
CA SER A 240 -22.24 -1.62 -7.40
C SER A 240 -22.31 -1.85 -5.89
N ASP A 241 -21.95 -0.86 -5.08
CA ASP A 241 -21.97 -0.92 -3.61
C ASP A 241 -22.63 0.33 -3.03
N LEU A 242 -23.92 0.22 -2.74
CA LEU A 242 -24.73 1.33 -2.21
C LEU A 242 -24.33 1.72 -0.79
N ARG A 243 -23.67 0.83 -0.04
CA ARG A 243 -23.28 1.10 1.35
C ARG A 243 -22.24 2.22 1.44
N LYS A 244 -21.46 2.45 0.39
CA LYS A 244 -20.48 3.55 0.30
C LYS A 244 -21.13 4.92 0.31
N SER A 245 -22.44 4.99 0.03
CA SER A 245 -23.20 6.23 0.06
C SER A 245 -23.70 6.58 1.45
N ARG A 246 -23.54 5.70 2.46
CA ARG A 246 -23.95 5.92 3.85
C ARG A 246 -22.88 6.66 4.64
N SER A 247 -23.32 7.41 5.66
CA SER A 247 -22.49 8.18 6.59
C SER A 247 -21.38 7.34 7.22
N VAL A 248 -20.15 7.84 7.15
CA VAL A 248 -18.94 7.17 7.68
C VAL A 248 -18.82 7.23 9.20
N PHE A 249 -19.39 8.25 9.86
CA PHE A 249 -19.15 8.51 11.29
C PHE A 249 -19.86 7.55 12.25
N ASN A 250 -20.91 6.88 11.80
CA ASN A 250 -21.81 6.11 12.66
C ASN A 250 -22.17 4.73 12.08
N ASN A 251 -21.39 4.21 11.12
CA ASN A 251 -21.63 2.91 10.52
C ASN A 251 -20.39 2.04 10.52
N ILE A 252 -20.62 0.73 10.62
CA ILE A 252 -19.68 -0.31 10.24
C ILE A 252 -20.07 -0.74 8.82
N ILE A 253 -19.20 -0.48 7.84
CA ILE A 253 -19.55 -0.64 6.42
C ILE A 253 -18.75 -1.78 5.81
N LEU A 254 -19.42 -2.90 5.53
CA LEU A 254 -18.84 -3.99 4.75
C LEU A 254 -18.54 -3.52 3.31
N SER A 255 -17.42 -3.97 2.75
CA SER A 255 -17.07 -3.75 1.35
C SER A 255 -16.16 -4.86 0.83
N THR A 256 -16.06 -4.96 -0.50
CA THR A 256 -15.11 -5.88 -1.13
C THR A 256 -13.71 -5.27 -1.15
N THR A 257 -12.70 -6.13 -1.19
CA THR A 257 -11.31 -5.72 -1.37
C THR A 257 -10.65 -6.54 -2.47
N GLY A 258 -9.75 -5.90 -3.22
CA GLY A 258 -8.92 -6.57 -4.22
C GLY A 258 -7.63 -7.17 -3.65
N ALA A 259 -7.43 -7.12 -2.33
CA ALA A 259 -6.14 -7.44 -1.71
C ALA A 259 -5.63 -8.85 -2.03
N ALA A 260 -6.48 -9.88 -1.97
CA ALA A 260 -6.10 -11.25 -2.32
C ALA A 260 -5.70 -11.39 -3.80
N LYS A 261 -6.51 -10.86 -4.72
CA LYS A 261 -6.17 -10.87 -6.16
C LYS A 261 -4.90 -10.10 -6.46
N ALA A 262 -4.65 -8.99 -5.76
CA ALA A 262 -3.41 -8.23 -5.91
C ALA A 262 -2.21 -8.98 -5.33
N LEU A 263 -2.41 -9.79 -4.28
CA LEU A 263 -1.37 -10.62 -3.69
C LEU A 263 -0.87 -11.67 -4.70
N GLU A 264 -1.77 -12.28 -5.50
CA GLU A 264 -1.40 -13.20 -6.59
C GLU A 264 -0.49 -12.57 -7.66
N LEU A 265 -0.53 -11.24 -7.82
CA LEU A 265 0.31 -10.52 -8.79
C LEU A 265 1.74 -10.32 -8.27
N VAL A 266 1.92 -10.22 -6.96
CA VAL A 266 3.23 -9.97 -6.32
C VAL A 266 3.84 -11.22 -5.70
N MET A 267 3.03 -12.26 -5.46
CA MET A 267 3.41 -13.54 -4.89
C MET A 267 2.67 -14.66 -5.63
N PRO A 268 3.13 -15.07 -6.84
CA PRO A 268 2.38 -15.98 -7.70
C PRO A 268 1.99 -17.31 -7.06
N GLN A 269 2.77 -17.82 -6.12
CA GLN A 269 2.45 -19.05 -5.36
C GLN A 269 1.14 -18.96 -4.55
N VAL A 270 0.60 -17.75 -4.34
CA VAL A 270 -0.68 -17.54 -3.65
C VAL A 270 -1.87 -17.96 -4.52
N LYS A 271 -1.72 -18.07 -5.84
CA LYS A 271 -2.81 -18.50 -6.75
C LYS A 271 -3.34 -19.90 -6.42
N ASP A 272 -2.47 -20.76 -5.90
CA ASP A 272 -2.82 -22.12 -5.53
C ASP A 272 -3.43 -22.19 -4.12
N ILE A 273 -3.42 -21.08 -3.37
CA ILE A 273 -4.06 -20.93 -2.07
C ILE A 273 -5.48 -20.41 -2.32
N GLY A 274 -6.49 -21.18 -1.90
CA GLY A 274 -7.87 -20.66 -1.86
C GLY A 274 -7.97 -19.48 -0.91
N PHE A 275 -7.89 -18.24 -1.43
CA PHE A 275 -7.79 -17.01 -0.64
C PHE A 275 -9.06 -16.15 -0.74
N MET A 276 -9.74 -15.94 0.39
CA MET A 276 -10.86 -14.99 0.50
C MET A 276 -10.44 -13.68 1.15
N ALA A 277 -10.92 -12.54 0.66
CA ALA A 277 -10.64 -11.25 1.26
C ALA A 277 -11.86 -10.33 1.26
N ASP A 278 -12.11 -9.69 2.40
CA ASP A 278 -13.13 -8.65 2.56
C ASP A 278 -12.63 -7.47 3.41
N SER A 279 -13.45 -6.42 3.48
CA SER A 279 -13.15 -5.21 4.22
C SER A 279 -14.36 -4.78 5.04
N VAL A 280 -14.09 -4.30 6.25
CA VAL A 280 -15.04 -3.72 7.18
C VAL A 280 -14.55 -2.31 7.50
N ARG A 281 -15.25 -1.28 7.03
CA ARG A 281 -14.89 0.11 7.32
C ARG A 281 -15.46 0.54 8.66
N ILE A 282 -14.65 1.23 9.46
CA ILE A 282 -15.02 1.72 10.80
C ILE A 282 -14.74 3.22 10.93
N PRO A 283 -15.39 3.93 11.87
CA PRO A 283 -15.23 5.38 12.05
C PRO A 283 -13.92 5.75 12.77
N THR A 284 -12.77 5.32 12.22
CA THR A 284 -11.44 5.81 12.61
C THR A 284 -10.81 6.58 11.46
N ASN A 285 -9.89 7.49 11.78
CA ASN A 285 -9.25 8.43 10.84
C ASN A 285 -8.10 7.80 10.04
N THR A 286 -7.25 7.03 10.70
CA THR A 286 -6.17 6.23 10.11
C THR A 286 -5.95 4.99 10.98
N VAL A 287 -4.98 4.16 10.58
CA VAL A 287 -4.70 2.82 11.11
C VAL A 287 -5.83 1.83 10.87
N SER A 288 -5.43 0.69 10.34
CA SER A 288 -6.27 -0.42 9.98
C SER A 288 -5.67 -1.71 10.53
N LEU A 289 -6.49 -2.76 10.57
CA LEU A 289 -6.11 -4.07 11.08
C LEU A 289 -6.41 -5.12 10.00
N ILE A 290 -5.49 -6.06 9.80
CA ILE A 290 -5.73 -7.30 9.07
C ILE A 290 -6.01 -8.38 10.11
N ASN A 291 -7.17 -9.02 10.00
CA ASN A 291 -7.48 -10.29 10.67
C ASN A 291 -7.28 -11.41 9.65
N LEU A 292 -6.13 -12.08 9.71
CA LEU A 292 -5.74 -13.14 8.80
C LEU A 292 -6.01 -14.50 9.44
N ASN A 293 -6.79 -15.33 8.77
CA ASN A 293 -7.07 -16.70 9.16
C ASN A 293 -6.41 -17.62 8.13
N VAL A 294 -5.56 -18.54 8.59
CA VAL A 294 -4.78 -19.41 7.71
C VAL A 294 -4.92 -20.85 8.18
N THR A 295 -5.18 -21.76 7.26
CA THR A 295 -5.25 -23.18 7.53
C THR A 295 -4.04 -23.86 6.90
N PHE A 296 -3.22 -24.51 7.71
CA PHE A 296 -2.00 -25.19 7.30
C PHE A 296 -2.19 -26.70 7.32
N HIS A 297 -1.60 -27.38 6.34
CA HIS A 297 -1.20 -28.76 6.59
C HIS A 297 -0.16 -28.75 7.72
N THR A 298 -0.39 -29.50 8.78
CA THR A 298 0.62 -29.66 9.85
C THR A 298 1.03 -31.12 9.91
N GLU A 299 2.27 -31.37 10.32
CA GLU A 299 2.70 -32.69 10.78
C GLU A 299 2.63 -32.73 12.30
N LEU A 300 2.66 -33.94 12.87
CA LEU A 300 2.86 -34.14 14.30
C LEU A 300 4.32 -34.51 14.54
N ASP A 301 4.88 -34.01 15.63
CA ASP A 301 6.22 -34.39 16.08
C ASP A 301 6.24 -35.78 16.73
N ALA A 302 7.41 -36.19 17.23
CA ALA A 302 7.59 -37.49 17.87
C ALA A 302 6.75 -37.69 19.16
N LEU A 303 6.23 -36.61 19.74
CA LEU A 303 5.37 -36.62 20.91
C LEU A 303 3.88 -36.57 20.53
N GLY A 304 3.55 -36.48 19.24
CA GLY A 304 2.19 -36.37 18.74
C GLY A 304 1.65 -34.93 18.75
N GLU A 305 2.51 -33.93 18.97
CA GLU A 305 2.11 -32.52 19.02
C GLU A 305 2.24 -31.84 17.64
N PRO A 306 1.36 -30.89 17.29
CA PRO A 306 1.42 -30.22 15.99
C PRO A 306 2.69 -29.38 15.86
N VAL A 307 3.40 -29.54 14.75
CA VAL A 307 4.60 -28.73 14.42
C VAL A 307 4.22 -27.25 14.26
N VAL A 308 3.10 -26.96 13.60
CA VAL A 308 2.61 -25.58 13.44
C VAL A 308 1.92 -25.15 14.73
N THR A 309 2.62 -24.33 15.52
CA THR A 309 2.15 -23.79 16.80
C THR A 309 2.16 -22.26 16.78
N ARG A 310 1.46 -21.64 17.74
CA ARG A 310 1.58 -20.21 18.03
C ARG A 310 3.05 -19.78 18.17
N LYS A 311 3.85 -20.57 18.89
CA LYS A 311 5.27 -20.28 19.12
C LYS A 311 6.03 -20.25 17.79
N LEU A 312 5.86 -21.27 16.94
CA LEU A 312 6.51 -21.29 15.62
C LEU A 312 6.13 -20.07 14.80
N ILE A 313 4.83 -19.76 14.70
CA ILE A 313 4.34 -18.60 13.92
C ILE A 313 4.94 -17.30 14.44
N ASN A 314 4.95 -17.10 15.76
CA ASN A 314 5.55 -15.93 16.38
C ASN A 314 7.07 -15.85 16.13
N ASP A 315 7.78 -16.96 16.24
CA ASP A 315 9.22 -17.03 15.96
C ASP A 315 9.54 -16.65 14.50
N LEU A 316 8.71 -17.08 13.53
CA LEU A 316 8.87 -16.70 12.12
C LEU A 316 8.71 -15.20 11.91
N TYR A 317 7.71 -14.59 12.53
CA TYR A 317 7.52 -13.14 12.44
C TYR A 317 8.63 -12.36 13.15
N GLN A 318 9.08 -12.83 14.31
CA GLN A 318 10.20 -12.22 15.03
C GLN A 318 11.50 -12.29 14.21
N GLN A 319 11.77 -13.43 13.54
CA GLN A 319 12.91 -13.59 12.64
C GLN A 319 12.80 -12.67 11.43
N ALA A 320 11.62 -12.59 10.81
CA ALA A 320 11.39 -11.69 9.68
C ALA A 320 11.60 -10.21 10.07
N ALA A 321 11.08 -9.79 11.23
CA ALA A 321 11.25 -8.45 11.79
C ALA A 321 12.72 -8.09 12.06
N ASN A 322 13.51 -9.06 12.52
CA ASN A 322 14.93 -8.87 12.83
C ASN A 322 15.86 -9.06 11.62
N GLY A 323 15.33 -9.56 10.49
CA GLY A 323 16.10 -9.95 9.32
C GLY A 323 15.57 -9.33 8.03
N PRO A 324 15.05 -10.15 7.08
CA PRO A 324 14.76 -9.72 5.72
C PRO A 324 13.66 -8.65 5.60
N GLN A 325 12.81 -8.50 6.62
CA GLN A 325 11.75 -7.50 6.66
C GLN A 325 11.98 -6.44 7.74
N LYS A 326 13.23 -6.25 8.18
CA LYS A 326 13.59 -5.18 9.12
C LYS A 326 13.05 -3.83 8.64
N ASP A 327 12.48 -3.07 9.57
CA ASP A 327 11.82 -1.77 9.37
C ASP A 327 10.55 -1.81 8.51
N LEU A 328 10.14 -2.98 7.97
CA LEU A 328 8.90 -3.16 7.21
C LEU A 328 7.89 -4.04 7.97
N LEU A 329 8.37 -5.01 8.74
CA LEU A 329 7.57 -5.81 9.66
C LEU A 329 8.06 -5.57 11.09
N ILE A 330 7.15 -5.20 11.98
CA ILE A 330 7.41 -5.12 13.41
C ILE A 330 6.71 -6.27 14.10
N PHE A 331 7.41 -6.93 15.04
CA PHE A 331 6.82 -7.92 15.92
C PHE A 331 6.56 -7.28 17.28
N SER A 332 5.30 -7.32 17.74
CA SER A 332 4.89 -6.69 19.00
C SER A 332 4.19 -7.71 19.90
N GLU A 333 4.70 -7.89 21.12
CA GLU A 333 4.04 -8.67 22.18
C GLU A 333 3.17 -7.79 23.10
N ARG A 334 3.11 -6.50 22.82
CA ARG A 334 2.30 -5.52 23.57
C ARG A 334 0.85 -5.61 23.12
N GLN A 335 -0.10 -5.45 24.02
CA GLN A 335 -1.52 -5.34 23.68
C GLN A 335 -1.82 -3.95 23.07
N ASN A 336 -1.74 -3.81 21.74
CA ASN A 336 -1.87 -2.51 21.07
C ASN A 336 -3.33 -2.21 20.70
N VAL A 337 -3.64 -0.91 20.59
CA VAL A 337 -4.85 -0.41 19.94
C VAL A 337 -4.48 0.42 18.70
N SER A 338 -5.47 0.78 17.87
CA SER A 338 -5.22 1.50 16.61
C SER A 338 -4.45 2.81 16.81
N ALA A 339 -4.71 3.54 17.89
CA ALA A 339 -4.06 4.81 18.18
C ALA A 339 -2.54 4.67 18.41
N ASP A 340 -2.09 3.53 18.95
CA ASP A 340 -0.66 3.28 19.22
C ASP A 340 0.16 3.14 17.93
N MET A 341 -0.51 2.83 16.82
CA MET A 341 0.11 2.55 15.52
C MET A 341 0.12 3.77 14.59
N ILE A 342 -0.51 4.88 14.99
CA ILE A 342 -0.52 6.11 14.19
C ILE A 342 0.92 6.60 14.06
N GLY A 343 1.37 6.80 12.83
CA GLY A 343 2.75 7.24 12.59
C GLY A 343 3.76 6.09 12.52
N SER A 344 3.34 4.84 12.66
CA SER A 344 4.22 3.69 12.42
C SER A 344 4.70 3.68 10.97
N MET A 345 6.01 3.53 10.77
CA MET A 345 6.63 3.46 9.44
C MET A 345 6.64 2.04 8.87
N ALA A 346 6.28 1.04 9.65
CA ALA A 346 6.26 -0.35 9.21
C ALA A 346 5.12 -0.61 8.21
N SER A 347 5.34 -1.52 7.27
CA SER A 347 4.29 -2.06 6.40
C SER A 347 3.20 -2.77 7.20
N VAL A 348 3.59 -3.48 8.25
CA VAL A 348 2.71 -4.16 9.19
C VAL A 348 3.38 -4.33 10.56
N THR A 349 2.58 -4.27 11.62
CA THR A 349 2.98 -4.64 13.00
C THR A 349 2.16 -5.86 13.41
N ILE A 350 2.83 -6.99 13.64
CA ILE A 350 2.21 -8.24 14.08
C ILE A 350 1.86 -8.13 15.57
N GLU A 351 0.59 -8.35 15.89
CA GLU A 351 0.06 -8.42 17.25
C GLU A 351 0.24 -9.83 17.80
N ALA A 352 1.45 -10.13 18.27
CA ALA A 352 1.88 -11.47 18.67
C ALA A 352 1.18 -11.96 19.95
N HIS A 353 0.69 -11.03 20.78
CA HIS A 353 -0.13 -11.35 21.96
C HIS A 353 -1.43 -12.05 21.57
N GLU A 354 -1.98 -11.74 20.39
CA GLU A 354 -3.26 -12.26 19.89
C GLU A 354 -3.12 -13.30 18.77
N THR A 355 -1.93 -13.90 18.60
CA THR A 355 -1.79 -15.04 17.70
C THR A 355 -2.39 -16.29 18.34
N HIS A 356 -3.38 -16.89 17.66
CA HIS A 356 -4.08 -18.08 18.14
C HIS A 356 -3.90 -19.23 17.16
N THR A 357 -3.72 -20.44 17.67
CA THR A 357 -3.67 -21.67 16.85
C THR A 357 -4.58 -22.75 17.43
N ARG A 358 -5.23 -23.53 16.55
CA ARG A 358 -6.02 -24.70 16.92
C ARG A 358 -5.80 -25.80 15.90
N THR A 359 -5.43 -26.99 16.36
CA THR A 359 -5.28 -28.16 15.50
C THR A 359 -6.52 -29.05 15.59
N GLY A 360 -7.01 -29.47 14.43
CA GLY A 360 -8.05 -30.50 14.30
C GLY A 360 -7.56 -31.64 13.40
N LEU A 361 -8.32 -32.73 13.39
CA LEU A 361 -8.08 -33.87 12.52
C LEU A 361 -9.15 -33.89 11.42
N ILE A 362 -8.72 -34.02 10.17
CA ILE A 362 -9.62 -34.21 9.03
C ILE A 362 -9.57 -35.69 8.64
N ALA A 363 -10.70 -36.38 8.75
CA ALA A 363 -10.84 -37.75 8.26
C ALA A 363 -10.84 -37.75 6.72
N ILE A 364 -10.01 -38.60 6.13
CA ILE A 364 -9.98 -38.81 4.68
C ILE A 364 -11.10 -39.80 4.31
N PRO A 365 -12.10 -39.39 3.50
CA PRO A 365 -13.17 -40.29 3.12
C PRO A 365 -12.67 -41.53 2.38
N GLU A 366 -13.24 -42.69 2.71
CA GLU A 366 -12.83 -44.01 2.19
C GLU A 366 -12.76 -44.07 0.66
N LYS A 367 -13.69 -43.38 -0.03
CA LYS A 367 -13.71 -43.31 -1.51
C LYS A 367 -12.40 -42.75 -2.10
N TYR A 368 -11.73 -41.84 -1.41
CA TYR A 368 -10.47 -41.27 -1.87
C TYR A 368 -9.29 -42.21 -1.58
N LEU A 369 -9.35 -42.96 -0.47
CA LEU A 369 -8.38 -44.01 -0.17
C LEU A 369 -8.48 -45.14 -1.21
N ALA A 370 -9.69 -45.61 -1.49
CA ALA A 370 -9.96 -46.64 -2.48
C ALA A 370 -9.50 -46.24 -3.90
N ALA A 371 -9.72 -44.97 -4.29
CA ALA A 371 -9.25 -44.45 -5.57
C ALA A 371 -7.71 -44.43 -5.72
N GLN A 372 -6.97 -44.46 -4.61
CA GLN A 372 -5.51 -44.54 -4.57
C GLN A 372 -5.01 -45.98 -4.28
N GLY A 373 -5.90 -46.98 -4.27
CA GLY A 373 -5.55 -48.37 -3.97
C GLY A 373 -5.23 -48.63 -2.49
N LEU A 374 -5.58 -47.71 -1.59
CA LEU A 374 -5.38 -47.88 -0.16
C LEU A 374 -6.59 -48.59 0.50
N PRO A 375 -6.37 -49.37 1.58
CA PRO A 375 -7.45 -50.06 2.28
C PRO A 375 -8.51 -49.07 2.81
N ALA A 376 -9.76 -49.27 2.41
CA ALA A 376 -10.90 -48.42 2.76
C ALA A 376 -11.37 -48.60 4.22
N ASP A 377 -10.95 -49.67 4.89
CA ASP A 377 -11.29 -50.02 6.27
C ASP A 377 -10.44 -49.29 7.32
N LYS A 378 -9.41 -48.55 6.90
CA LYS A 378 -8.55 -47.77 7.80
C LYS A 378 -9.04 -46.33 7.94
N LYS A 379 -9.29 -45.93 9.18
CA LYS A 379 -9.51 -44.52 9.54
C LYS A 379 -8.20 -43.75 9.38
N VAL A 380 -8.06 -43.04 8.26
CA VAL A 380 -6.92 -42.14 8.02
C VAL A 380 -7.35 -40.72 8.36
N GLU A 381 -6.65 -40.09 9.30
CA GLU A 381 -6.86 -38.71 9.71
C GLU A 381 -5.61 -37.89 9.43
N MET A 382 -5.80 -36.67 8.93
CA MET A 382 -4.74 -35.72 8.68
C MET A 382 -4.86 -34.54 9.64
N PRO A 383 -3.81 -34.19 10.40
CA PRO A 383 -3.83 -33.03 11.26
C PRO A 383 -3.73 -31.74 10.44
N VAL A 384 -4.53 -30.76 10.86
CA VAL A 384 -4.62 -29.45 10.20
C VAL A 384 -4.64 -28.38 11.28
N THR A 385 -3.74 -27.42 11.18
CA THR A 385 -3.68 -26.30 12.12
C THR A 385 -4.33 -25.08 11.49
N HIS A 386 -5.33 -24.54 12.16
CA HIS A 386 -5.88 -23.22 11.87
C HIS A 386 -5.20 -22.17 12.75
N ALA A 387 -4.79 -21.07 12.16
CA ALA A 387 -4.21 -19.92 12.86
C ALA A 387 -5.01 -18.65 12.60
N LYS A 388 -5.13 -17.82 13.62
CA LYS A 388 -5.65 -16.46 13.54
C LYS A 388 -4.53 -15.50 13.92
N ILE A 389 -4.17 -14.63 13.00
CA ILE A 389 -3.02 -13.73 13.08
C ILE A 389 -3.50 -12.30 12.80
N PHE A 390 -3.07 -11.37 13.64
CA PHE A 390 -3.48 -9.97 13.55
C PHE A 390 -2.29 -9.09 13.15
N GLY A 391 -2.50 -8.21 12.17
CA GLY A 391 -1.50 -7.28 11.68
C GLY A 391 -2.05 -5.85 11.62
N TRP A 392 -1.56 -4.97 12.47
CA TRP A 392 -1.85 -3.54 12.42
C TRP A 392 -1.07 -2.88 11.29
N TYR A 393 -1.66 -1.89 10.65
CA TYR A 393 -0.96 -1.10 9.64
C TYR A 393 -1.52 0.31 9.58
N ASP A 394 -0.64 1.31 9.61
CA ASP A 394 -1.03 2.66 9.25
C ASP A 394 -1.26 2.72 7.74
N ASN A 395 -2.53 2.79 7.35
CA ASN A 395 -2.97 2.72 5.95
C ASN A 395 -2.66 3.99 5.14
N GLU A 396 -2.29 5.10 5.79
CA GLU A 396 -1.86 6.32 5.10
C GLU A 396 -0.33 6.42 5.11
N LEU A 397 0.34 6.07 6.22
CA LEU A 397 1.79 6.24 6.39
C LEU A 397 2.64 4.99 6.11
N GLY A 398 2.92 4.13 7.11
CA GLY A 398 3.91 3.06 6.99
C GLY A 398 3.62 2.06 5.87
N SER A 399 2.41 1.52 5.88
CA SER A 399 1.93 0.56 4.87
C SER A 399 1.76 1.16 3.48
N TYR A 400 1.79 2.49 3.38
CA TYR A 400 1.59 3.17 2.11
C TYR A 400 2.65 4.20 1.78
N VAL A 401 2.56 5.44 2.27
CA VAL A 401 3.48 6.52 1.91
C VAL A 401 4.96 6.17 2.13
N TYR A 402 5.31 5.50 3.23
CA TYR A 402 6.69 5.12 3.50
C TYR A 402 7.18 4.04 2.53
N SER A 403 6.38 2.99 2.32
CA SER A 403 6.65 1.93 1.34
C SER A 403 6.70 2.46 -0.10
N LEU A 404 5.80 3.38 -0.45
CA LEU A 404 5.73 4.08 -1.73
C LEU A 404 6.98 4.93 -1.94
N SER A 405 7.48 5.60 -0.90
CA SER A 405 8.71 6.39 -0.95
C SER A 405 9.93 5.51 -1.18
N LYS A 406 10.04 4.38 -0.48
CA LYS A 406 11.10 3.39 -0.72
C LYS A 406 11.07 2.84 -2.15
N LEU A 407 9.88 2.54 -2.67
CA LEU A 407 9.72 2.10 -4.05
C LEU A 407 10.08 3.18 -5.08
N ALA A 408 9.69 4.44 -4.84
CA ALA A 408 10.05 5.55 -5.71
C ALA A 408 11.58 5.77 -5.76
N ILE A 409 12.24 5.73 -4.60
CA ILE A 409 13.70 5.81 -4.49
C ILE A 409 14.36 4.65 -5.23
N HIS A 410 13.90 3.42 -5.02
CA HIS A 410 14.42 2.24 -5.71
C HIS A 410 14.29 2.36 -7.24
N ILE A 411 13.15 2.82 -7.74
CA ILE A 411 12.94 3.04 -9.18
C ILE A 411 13.90 4.13 -9.70
N GLU A 412 14.07 5.23 -8.98
CA GLU A 412 14.97 6.32 -9.36
C GLU A 412 16.43 5.83 -9.47
N GLU A 413 16.94 5.18 -8.41
CA GLU A 413 18.32 4.69 -8.33
C GLU A 413 18.65 3.64 -9.40
N ASN A 414 17.65 2.89 -9.86
CA ASN A 414 17.83 1.83 -10.87
C ASN A 414 17.48 2.29 -12.29
N SER A 415 17.01 3.54 -12.48
CA SER A 415 16.59 4.05 -13.80
C SER A 415 17.50 5.10 -14.41
N PHE A 416 18.16 5.96 -13.62
CA PHE A 416 18.74 7.22 -14.10
C PHE A 416 20.21 7.44 -13.78
#